data_AF-A0A9D3WLI0-F1
#
_entry.id   AF-A0A9D3WLI0-F1
#
_cell.length_a   1.000
_cell.length_b   1.000
_cell.length_c   1.000
_cell.angle_alpha   90.00
_cell.angle_beta   90.00
_cell.angle_gamma   90.00
#
_symmetry.space_group_name_H-M   'P 1'
#
loop_
_entity.id
_entity.type
_entity.pdbx_description
1 polymer ?
#
loop_
_entity_poly.entity_id
_entity_poly.type
_entity_poly.pdbx_seq_one_letter_code
_entity_poly.pdbx_strand_id
1 'polypeptide(L)'
;MQEESKVKLSNISFKNIHGTSTLPKVVKIICSATLLCENVELADIEITHSGLTGPAVSQCSNVKPKVSGKQNPAACSTPIAAKPPPID
;
A
#
# COMPACT_ATOMS: atom_id res chain seq x y z
N MET A 1 -0.92 14.06 22.47
CA MET A 1 0.08 13.04 22.06
C MET A 1 -0.68 11.88 21.47
N GLN A 2 -0.25 11.33 20.34
CA GLN A 2 -0.86 10.12 19.78
C GLN A 2 -0.06 8.93 20.30
N GLU A 3 -0.68 8.08 21.12
CA GLU A 3 0.02 6.93 21.71
C GLU A 3 0.31 5.89 20.62
N GLU A 4 1.55 5.41 20.57
CA GLU A 4 1.94 4.38 19.63
C GLU A 4 1.43 2.99 20.04
N SER A 5 1.02 2.21 19.05
CA SER A 5 0.64 0.81 19.28
C SER A 5 1.81 0.00 19.81
N LYS A 6 1.59 -0.64 20.96
CA LYS A 6 2.49 -1.63 21.57
C LYS A 6 2.25 -3.06 21.03
N VAL A 7 1.40 -3.21 20.01
CA VAL A 7 1.12 -4.49 19.34
C VAL A 7 2.00 -4.62 18.10
N LYS A 8 2.83 -5.67 18.06
CA LYS A 8 3.61 -6.03 16.88
C LYS A 8 2.75 -6.84 15.90
N LEU A 9 2.66 -6.37 14.65
CA LEU A 9 1.97 -7.05 13.57
C LEU A 9 2.98 -7.83 12.71
N SER A 10 2.70 -9.10 12.43
CA SER A 10 3.58 -9.93 11.60
C SER A 10 2.83 -11.04 10.86
N ASN A 11 3.44 -11.56 9.78
CA ASN A 11 2.93 -12.69 8.98
C ASN A 11 1.52 -12.42 8.39
N ILE A 12 1.36 -11.27 7.72
CA ILE A 12 0.09 -10.82 7.16
C ILE A 12 0.12 -11.01 5.64
N SER A 13 -0.95 -11.52 5.04
CA SER A 13 -1.07 -11.71 3.60
C SER A 13 -2.35 -11.09 3.06
N PHE A 14 -2.23 -10.19 2.09
CA PHE A 14 -3.33 -9.70 1.28
C PHE A 14 -3.16 -10.28 -0.13
N LYS A 15 -4.10 -11.13 -0.56
CA LYS A 15 -4.01 -11.88 -1.81
C LYS A 15 -5.31 -11.83 -2.60
N ASN A 16 -5.20 -11.69 -3.92
CA ASN A 16 -6.32 -11.78 -4.86
C ASN A 16 -7.48 -10.83 -4.53
N ILE A 17 -7.18 -9.54 -4.32
CA ILE A 17 -8.16 -8.50 -3.96
C ILE A 17 -8.48 -7.68 -5.21
N HIS A 18 -9.73 -7.74 -5.67
CA HIS A 18 -10.19 -7.09 -6.91
C HIS A 18 -11.38 -6.17 -6.66
N GLY A 19 -11.44 -5.03 -7.35
CA GLY A 19 -12.65 -4.19 -7.38
C GLY A 19 -12.41 -2.71 -7.65
N THR A 20 -13.33 -1.89 -7.17
CA THR A 20 -13.35 -0.43 -7.32
C THR A 20 -13.55 0.28 -5.98
N SER A 21 -12.88 1.40 -5.77
CA SER A 21 -13.03 2.26 -4.58
C SER A 21 -13.39 3.68 -4.98
N THR A 22 -14.22 4.35 -4.18
CA THR A 22 -14.54 5.78 -4.30
C THR A 22 -13.52 6.70 -3.63
N LEU A 23 -12.53 6.12 -2.93
CA LEU A 23 -11.43 6.84 -2.27
C LEU A 23 -10.12 6.59 -3.01
N PRO A 24 -9.25 7.60 -3.23
CA PRO A 24 -8.01 7.42 -4.00
C PRO A 24 -6.96 6.57 -3.26
N LYS A 25 -6.95 6.61 -1.92
CA LYS A 25 -6.02 5.84 -1.07
C LYS A 25 -6.56 4.43 -0.82
N VAL A 26 -6.46 3.56 -1.83
CA VAL A 26 -7.10 2.23 -1.84
C VAL A 26 -6.32 1.16 -1.07
N VAL A 27 -4.99 1.29 -0.99
CA VAL A 27 -4.14 0.44 -0.14
C VAL A 27 -3.50 1.34 0.92
N LYS A 28 -3.71 1.05 2.21
CA LYS A 28 -3.16 1.83 3.32
C LYS A 28 -2.64 0.93 4.43
N ILE A 29 -1.31 0.80 4.53
CA ILE A 29 -0.64 -0.09 5.50
C ILE A 29 0.31 0.75 6.37
N ILE A 30 -0.17 1.16 7.53
CA ILE A 30 0.57 2.01 8.47
C ILE A 30 0.79 1.22 9.76
N CYS A 31 2.06 0.98 10.08
CA CYS A 31 2.47 0.29 11.29
C CYS A 31 3.10 1.26 12.30
N SER A 32 3.26 0.82 13.55
CA SER A 32 3.91 1.60 14.61
C SER A 32 5.35 1.96 14.19
N ALA A 33 5.83 3.14 14.55
CA ALA A 33 7.22 3.55 14.28
C ALA A 33 8.19 2.84 15.24
N THR A 34 7.74 2.52 16.46
CA THR A 34 8.47 1.67 17.41
C THR A 34 8.33 0.17 17.14
N LEU A 35 7.23 -0.29 16.53
CA LEU A 35 7.00 -1.69 16.16
C LEU A 35 6.63 -1.84 14.67
N LEU A 36 7.66 -2.01 13.84
CA LEU A 36 7.52 -2.25 12.39
C LEU A 36 6.71 -3.52 12.11
N CYS A 37 5.99 -3.53 10.98
CA CYS A 37 5.37 -4.75 10.47
C CYS A 37 6.38 -5.65 9.76
N GLU A 38 6.37 -6.94 10.09
CA GLU A 38 7.25 -7.97 9.52
C GLU A 38 6.47 -9.01 8.70
N ASN A 39 7.11 -9.58 7.67
CA ASN A 39 6.52 -10.62 6.82
C ASN A 39 5.10 -10.27 6.31
N VAL A 40 4.94 -9.05 5.81
CA VAL A 40 3.71 -8.63 5.11
C VAL A 40 3.84 -9.00 3.63
N GLU A 41 2.82 -9.61 3.04
CA GLU A 41 2.78 -9.97 1.62
C GLU A 41 1.59 -9.31 0.91
N LEU A 42 1.86 -8.75 -0.27
CA LEU A 42 0.88 -8.24 -1.22
C LEU A 42 0.99 -9.06 -2.51
N ALA A 43 -0.06 -9.80 -2.86
CA ALA A 43 -0.13 -10.56 -4.10
C ALA A 43 -1.45 -10.30 -4.84
N ASP A 44 -1.38 -10.05 -6.15
CA ASP A 44 -2.56 -9.96 -7.03
C ASP A 44 -3.64 -9.01 -6.49
N ILE A 45 -3.26 -7.73 -6.37
CA ILE A 45 -4.13 -6.64 -5.92
C ILE A 45 -4.52 -5.78 -7.13
N GLU A 46 -5.81 -5.65 -7.39
CA GLU A 46 -6.38 -4.87 -8.48
C GLU A 46 -7.57 -4.03 -8.01
N ILE A 47 -7.29 -2.85 -7.46
CA ILE A 47 -8.30 -1.90 -7.02
C ILE A 47 -8.18 -0.61 -7.84
N THR A 48 -9.18 -0.32 -8.66
CA THR A 48 -9.27 0.96 -9.39
C THR A 48 -9.97 2.02 -8.54
N HIS A 49 -9.67 3.29 -8.80
CA HIS A 49 -10.38 4.41 -8.20
C HIS A 49 -11.46 4.90 -9.19
N SER A 50 -12.70 5.03 -8.73
CA SER A 50 -13.84 5.46 -9.55
C SER A 50 -14.23 6.93 -9.34
N GLY A 51 -13.47 7.67 -8.53
CA GLY A 51 -13.70 9.09 -8.26
C GLY A 51 -12.88 10.01 -9.17
N LEU A 52 -13.25 11.29 -9.22
CA LEU A 52 -12.61 12.31 -10.07
C LEU A 52 -11.19 12.71 -9.61
N THR A 53 -10.79 12.34 -8.39
CA THR A 53 -9.60 12.86 -7.69
C THR A 53 -8.28 12.16 -8.06
N GLY A 54 -8.13 11.74 -9.32
CA GLY A 54 -6.91 11.09 -9.84
C GLY A 54 -6.87 9.56 -9.69
N PRO A 55 -5.71 8.92 -9.90
CA PRO A 55 -5.57 7.46 -9.88
C PRO A 55 -5.66 6.88 -8.46
N ALA A 56 -5.88 5.57 -8.40
CA ALA A 56 -5.68 4.79 -7.18
C ALA A 56 -4.22 4.88 -6.72
N VAL A 57 -3.97 4.98 -5.41
CA VAL A 57 -2.63 5.03 -4.82
C VAL A 57 -2.51 4.16 -3.57
N SER A 58 -1.31 3.65 -3.35
CA SER A 58 -0.91 2.97 -2.12
C SER A 58 -0.21 3.94 -1.16
N GLN A 59 -0.52 3.86 0.13
CA GLN A 59 0.19 4.58 1.19
C GLN A 59 0.69 3.58 2.23
N CYS A 60 2.00 3.55 2.48
CA CYS A 60 2.56 2.71 3.54
C CYS A 60 3.57 3.44 4.42
N SER A 61 3.68 2.98 5.67
CA SER A 61 4.66 3.44 6.66
C SER A 61 5.05 2.28 7.55
N ASN A 62 6.34 2.20 7.93
CA ASN A 62 6.86 1.24 8.90
C ASN A 62 6.63 -0.24 8.51
N VAL A 63 6.61 -0.51 7.20
CA VAL A 63 6.43 -1.85 6.61
C VAL A 63 7.27 -1.96 5.34
N LYS A 64 7.77 -3.16 5.07
CA LYS A 64 8.43 -3.53 3.81
C LYS A 64 7.73 -4.79 3.27
N PRO A 65 6.62 -4.65 2.53
CA PRO A 65 5.88 -5.81 2.06
C PRO A 65 6.66 -6.55 0.98
N LYS A 66 6.60 -7.89 1.00
CA LYS A 66 6.94 -8.70 -0.15
C LYS A 66 5.82 -8.53 -1.18
N VAL A 67 6.18 -8.11 -2.39
CA VAL A 67 5.22 -7.90 -3.48
C VAL A 67 5.36 -9.03 -4.49
N SER A 68 4.24 -9.52 -5.01
CA SER A 68 4.18 -10.56 -6.04
C SER A 68 2.92 -10.42 -6.90
N GLY A 69 2.88 -11.11 -8.04
CA GLY A 69 1.74 -11.07 -8.95
C GLY A 69 1.44 -9.66 -9.49
N LYS A 70 0.19 -9.42 -9.87
CA LYS A 70 -0.26 -8.13 -10.40
C LYS A 70 -0.52 -7.11 -9.29
N GLN A 71 -0.16 -5.84 -9.52
CA GLN A 71 -0.37 -4.76 -8.56
C GLN A 71 -0.90 -3.52 -9.27
N ASN A 72 -2.16 -3.19 -9.01
CA ASN A 72 -2.81 -1.95 -9.37
C ASN A 72 -3.66 -1.50 -8.16
N PRO A 73 -3.34 -0.39 -7.48
CA PRO A 73 -2.24 0.53 -7.74
C PRO A 73 -0.85 -0.08 -7.47
N ALA A 74 0.21 0.64 -7.83
CA ALA A 74 1.58 0.24 -7.53
C ALA A 74 1.77 0.00 -6.03
N ALA A 75 2.27 -1.18 -5.67
CA ALA A 75 2.49 -1.59 -4.29
C ALA A 75 3.65 -0.83 -3.64
N CYS A 76 3.57 -0.66 -2.32
CA CYS A 76 4.58 0.04 -1.52
C CYS A 76 5.92 -0.70 -1.49
N SER A 77 6.79 -0.41 -2.45
CA SER A 77 8.14 -0.98 -2.57
C SER A 77 9.16 0.16 -2.58
N THR A 78 10.28 0.03 -1.88
CA THR A 78 11.41 0.98 -1.95
C THR A 78 12.72 0.21 -2.11
N PRO A 79 13.72 0.73 -2.88
CA PRO A 79 13.95 2.13 -3.24
C PRO A 79 13.45 2.58 -4.64
N ILE A 80 13.61 3.88 -4.93
CA ILE A 80 12.88 4.67 -5.94
C ILE A 80 13.67 4.93 -7.25
N ALA A 81 13.01 4.76 -8.40
CA ALA A 81 13.13 5.54 -9.66
C ALA A 81 12.07 5.01 -10.66
N ALA A 82 11.41 5.75 -11.56
CA ALA A 82 11.14 7.19 -11.77
C ALA A 82 9.69 7.28 -12.34
N LYS A 83 9.08 8.36 -12.84
CA LYS A 83 9.36 9.76 -13.22
C LYS A 83 8.04 10.54 -12.99
N PRO A 84 8.00 11.85 -12.67
CA PRO A 84 6.76 12.62 -12.81
C PRO A 84 6.24 12.53 -14.26
N PRO A 85 4.92 12.57 -14.50
CA PRO A 85 4.38 12.56 -15.86
C PRO A 85 4.96 13.76 -16.64
N PRO A 86 5.25 13.60 -17.94
CA PRO A 86 5.52 14.77 -18.77
C PRO A 86 4.30 15.70 -18.72
N ILE A 87 4.57 16.99 -18.53
CA ILE A 87 3.62 18.05 -18.83
C ILE A 87 3.67 18.19 -20.36
N ASP A 88 2.56 17.86 -21.00
CA ASP A 88 2.15 18.35 -22.32
C ASP A 88 0.82 19.09 -22.08
#